data_AF-A0A955QG75-F1
#
_entry.id   AF-A0A955QG75-F1
#
_cell.length_a   1.000
_cell.length_b   1.000
_cell.length_c   1.000
_cell.angle_alpha   90.00
_cell.angle_beta   90.00
_cell.angle_gamma   90.00
#
_symmetry.space_group_name_H-M   'P 1'
#
loop_
_entity.id
_entity.type
_entity.pdbx_description
1 polymer ?
#
loop_
_entity_poly.entity_id
_entity_poly.type
_entity_poly.pdbx_seq_one_letter_code
_entity_poly.pdbx_strand_id
1 'polypeptide(L)'
;QKGSMPTSISLSSVNQGNTSIDKAKSELLDLRRREQELLAKYKERSRYVKEVREEIAIISQFIQLEEGRHSDRITKGNNPIFQQLEMEIVAGEANLQSLFSKEQEITRQLMELRYKLRNLESQEQELEALDLNLAMDRKNYETYLYKWEEARVSEEMDRLNLANMSVIQAAMVPLHPVKPQKILYVFLGALAGLVGGVGFGFVVEFLEGGYTRPEYLTRDLGLPILARIIQKA
;
A
#
# COMPACT_ATOMS: atom_id res chain seq x y z
N GLN A 1 43.28 10.33 -22.53
CA GLN A 1 44.37 9.41 -22.92
C GLN A 1 44.72 8.56 -21.70
N LYS A 2 44.21 7.32 -21.61
CA LYS A 2 44.58 6.39 -20.53
C LYS A 2 45.97 5.85 -20.83
N GLY A 3 46.94 6.15 -19.98
CA GLY A 3 48.29 5.60 -20.08
C GLY A 3 48.23 4.09 -19.91
N SER A 4 48.50 3.34 -20.98
CA SER A 4 48.59 1.89 -20.92
C SER A 4 49.93 1.52 -20.26
N MET A 5 49.87 1.01 -19.03
CA MET A 5 51.05 0.47 -18.35
C MET A 5 51.50 -0.79 -19.10
N PRO A 6 52.76 -0.88 -19.55
CA PRO A 6 53.24 -2.06 -20.26
C PRO A 6 53.26 -3.28 -19.33
N THR A 7 52.71 -4.40 -19.83
CA THR A 7 52.59 -5.69 -19.12
C THR A 7 53.94 -6.33 -18.79
N SER A 8 55.02 -5.89 -19.45
CA SER A 8 56.39 -6.37 -19.21
C SER A 8 57.35 -5.19 -19.09
N ILE A 9 58.24 -5.27 -18.10
CA ILE A 9 59.33 -4.31 -17.90
C ILE A 9 60.68 -5.03 -18.11
N SER A 10 61.66 -4.31 -18.65
CA SER A 10 63.02 -4.81 -18.81
C SER A 10 63.65 -4.98 -17.43
N LEU A 11 63.90 -6.21 -17.00
CA LEU A 11 64.68 -6.48 -15.80
C LEU A 11 66.16 -6.29 -16.14
N SER A 12 66.86 -5.53 -15.32
CA SER A 12 68.29 -5.20 -15.45
C SER A 12 69.12 -6.45 -15.81
N SER A 13 70.02 -6.34 -16.79
CA SER A 13 70.89 -7.44 -17.18
C SER A 13 71.86 -7.77 -16.05
N VAL A 14 71.62 -8.92 -15.39
CA VAL A 14 72.64 -9.51 -14.52
C VAL A 14 73.74 -10.02 -15.42
N ASN A 15 74.86 -9.30 -15.41
CA ASN A 15 75.99 -9.50 -16.30
C ASN A 15 76.83 -10.73 -15.89
N GLN A 16 76.25 -11.93 -16.01
CA GLN A 16 76.98 -13.20 -15.84
C GLN A 16 77.91 -13.52 -17.03
N GLY A 17 77.79 -12.78 -18.14
CA GLY A 17 78.65 -12.92 -19.33
C GLY A 17 79.93 -12.10 -19.30
N ASN A 18 80.04 -11.10 -18.41
CA ASN A 18 81.20 -10.20 -18.40
C ASN A 18 82.51 -10.94 -18.12
N THR A 19 82.50 -11.97 -17.27
CA THR A 19 83.75 -12.63 -16.84
C THR A 19 84.51 -13.29 -17.98
N SER A 20 83.84 -13.85 -18.99
CA SER A 20 84.52 -14.51 -20.12
C SER A 20 85.08 -13.51 -21.12
N ILE A 21 84.34 -12.43 -21.40
CA ILE A 21 84.80 -11.32 -22.26
C ILE A 21 85.94 -10.56 -21.57
N ASP A 22 85.81 -10.29 -20.27
CA ASP A 22 86.83 -9.60 -19.47
C ASP A 22 88.13 -10.42 -19.42
N LYS A 23 88.03 -11.75 -19.27
CA LYS A 23 89.17 -12.67 -19.41
C LYS A 23 89.79 -12.61 -20.81
N ALA A 24 88.98 -12.71 -21.87
CA ALA A 24 89.47 -12.64 -23.25
C ALA A 24 90.14 -11.28 -23.57
N LYS A 25 89.62 -10.17 -23.04
CA LYS A 25 90.23 -8.84 -23.15
C LYS A 25 91.58 -8.77 -22.42
N SER A 26 91.69 -9.39 -21.25
CA SER A 26 92.96 -9.46 -20.52
C SER A 26 94.00 -10.29 -21.28
N GLU A 27 93.60 -11.43 -21.84
CA GLU A 27 94.47 -12.30 -22.64
C GLU A 27 94.92 -11.63 -23.95
N LEU A 28 94.04 -10.87 -24.60
CA LEU A 28 94.37 -10.05 -25.76
C LEU A 28 95.45 -9.00 -25.44
N LEU A 29 95.37 -8.36 -24.28
CA LEU A 29 96.37 -7.37 -23.84
C LEU A 29 97.74 -8.04 -23.61
N ASP A 30 97.74 -9.23 -23.01
CA ASP A 30 98.96 -10.00 -22.80
C ASP A 30 99.61 -10.46 -24.11
N LEU A 31 98.82 -10.90 -25.08
CA LEU A 31 99.32 -11.29 -26.40
C LEU A 31 99.86 -10.09 -27.20
N ARG A 32 99.20 -8.93 -27.12
CA ARG A 32 99.72 -7.69 -27.72
C ARG A 32 101.05 -7.28 -27.09
N ARG A 33 101.21 -7.43 -25.77
CA ARG A 33 102.49 -7.19 -25.09
C ARG A 33 103.56 -8.17 -25.59
N ARG A 34 103.23 -9.46 -25.70
CA ARG A 34 104.13 -10.50 -26.24
C ARG A 34 104.54 -10.22 -27.69
N GLU A 35 103.62 -9.72 -28.51
CA GLU A 35 103.93 -9.29 -29.88
C GLU A 35 104.98 -8.16 -29.88
N GLN A 36 104.82 -7.14 -29.04
CA GLN A 36 105.78 -6.02 -28.94
C GLN A 36 107.16 -6.49 -28.50
N GLU A 37 107.24 -7.41 -27.53
CA GLU A 37 108.50 -8.00 -27.08
C GLU A 37 109.18 -8.82 -28.19
N LEU A 38 108.40 -9.55 -29.00
CA LEU A 38 108.91 -10.30 -30.13
C LEU A 38 109.34 -9.38 -31.28
N LEU A 39 108.64 -8.27 -31.52
CA LEU A 39 109.01 -7.27 -32.51
C LEU A 39 110.29 -6.52 -32.14
N ALA A 40 110.60 -6.39 -30.85
CA ALA A 40 111.86 -5.82 -30.38
C ALA A 40 113.09 -6.71 -30.69
N LYS A 41 112.88 -8.03 -30.84
CA LYS A 41 113.96 -9.03 -31.03
C LYS A 41 113.96 -9.68 -32.42
N TYR A 42 112.83 -9.67 -33.12
CA TYR A 42 112.63 -10.35 -34.39
C TYR A 42 111.97 -9.42 -35.41
N LYS A 43 112.31 -9.59 -36.69
CA LYS A 43 111.64 -8.85 -37.78
C LYS A 43 110.18 -9.31 -37.91
N GLU A 44 109.32 -8.41 -38.40
CA GLU A 44 107.87 -8.63 -38.56
C GLU A 44 107.48 -9.91 -39.33
N ARG A 45 108.37 -10.40 -40.19
CA ARG A 45 108.13 -11.61 -41.01
C ARG A 45 108.51 -12.93 -40.32
N SER A 46 109.01 -12.88 -39.09
CA SER A 46 109.40 -14.06 -38.31
C SER A 46 108.18 -14.92 -37.98
N ARG A 47 108.36 -16.25 -37.97
CA ARG A 47 107.31 -17.23 -37.66
C ARG A 47 106.67 -16.95 -36.29
N TYR A 48 107.48 -16.58 -35.30
CA TYR A 48 107.02 -16.28 -33.94
C TYR A 48 106.09 -15.06 -33.87
N VAL A 49 106.31 -14.04 -34.71
CA VAL A 49 105.44 -12.84 -34.75
C VAL A 49 104.13 -13.16 -35.47
N LYS A 50 104.16 -14.01 -36.50
CA LYS A 50 102.96 -14.46 -37.21
C LYS A 50 102.03 -15.28 -36.32
N GLU A 51 102.57 -16.21 -35.55
CA GLU A 51 101.82 -17.05 -34.62
C GLU A 51 101.07 -16.21 -33.58
N VAL A 52 101.73 -15.24 -32.95
CA VAL A 52 101.07 -14.34 -31.99
C VAL A 52 100.01 -13.44 -32.65
N ARG A 53 100.24 -12.99 -33.89
CA ARG A 53 99.21 -12.22 -34.63
C ARG A 53 97.99 -13.07 -34.98
N GLU A 54 98.18 -14.34 -35.31
CA GLU A 54 97.09 -15.28 -35.54
C GLU A 54 96.29 -15.51 -34.26
N GLU A 55 96.94 -15.68 -33.10
CA GLU A 55 96.27 -15.77 -31.80
C GLU A 55 95.48 -14.50 -31.46
N ILE A 56 96.08 -13.31 -31.67
CA ILE A 56 95.41 -12.01 -31.50
C ILE A 56 94.17 -11.90 -32.40
N ALA A 57 94.25 -12.36 -33.65
CA ALA A 57 93.13 -12.34 -34.58
C ALA A 57 91.98 -13.23 -34.10
N ILE A 58 92.28 -14.44 -33.62
CA ILE A 58 91.28 -15.37 -33.09
C ILE A 58 90.57 -14.78 -31.87
N ILE A 59 91.33 -14.25 -30.91
CA ILE A 59 90.78 -13.73 -29.65
C ILE A 59 90.01 -12.43 -29.88
N SER A 60 90.50 -11.54 -30.74
CA SER A 60 89.76 -10.33 -31.10
C SER A 60 88.46 -10.64 -31.85
N GLN A 61 88.45 -11.66 -32.72
CA GLN A 61 87.25 -12.15 -33.38
C GLN A 61 86.26 -12.75 -32.37
N PHE A 62 86.74 -13.51 -31.38
CA PHE A 62 85.91 -14.02 -30.28
C PHE A 62 85.25 -12.88 -29.49
N ILE A 63 86.00 -11.85 -29.12
CA ILE A 63 85.46 -10.67 -28.42
C ILE A 63 84.38 -9.98 -29.25
N GLN A 64 84.61 -9.77 -30.56
CA GLN A 64 83.61 -9.14 -31.44
C GLN A 64 82.34 -9.98 -31.60
N LEU A 65 82.48 -11.31 -31.74
CA LEU A 65 81.33 -12.21 -31.88
C LEU A 65 80.49 -12.23 -30.61
N GLU A 66 81.13 -12.21 -29.45
CA GLU A 66 80.45 -12.23 -28.16
C GLU A 66 79.85 -10.84 -27.84
N GLU A 67 80.59 -9.73 -28.01
CA GLU A 67 80.06 -8.38 -27.81
C GLU A 67 78.80 -8.10 -28.66
N GLY A 68 78.77 -8.60 -29.91
CA GLY A 68 77.58 -8.51 -30.78
C GLY A 68 76.41 -9.38 -30.34
N ARG A 69 76.64 -10.50 -29.62
CA ARG A 69 75.59 -11.42 -29.13
C ARG A 69 75.03 -11.01 -27.76
N HIS A 70 75.80 -10.28 -26.97
CA HIS A 70 75.41 -9.89 -25.60
C HIS A 70 74.72 -8.51 -25.51
N SER A 71 74.67 -7.73 -26.60
CA SER A 71 74.01 -6.42 -26.60
C SER A 71 72.48 -6.46 -26.56
N ASP A 72 71.82 -7.62 -26.74
CA ASP A 72 70.36 -7.66 -27.00
C ASP A 72 69.54 -8.64 -26.15
N ARG A 73 70.10 -9.21 -25.08
CA ARG A 73 69.31 -10.05 -24.15
C ARG A 73 68.59 -9.21 -23.09
N ILE A 74 67.62 -8.40 -23.53
CA ILE A 74 66.62 -7.83 -22.62
C ILE A 74 65.66 -8.96 -22.22
N THR A 75 65.81 -9.47 -21.01
CA THR A 75 64.80 -10.38 -20.43
C THR A 75 63.60 -9.52 -20.05
N LYS A 76 62.52 -9.60 -20.83
CA LYS A 76 61.24 -9.00 -20.47
C LYS A 76 60.66 -9.80 -19.31
N GLY A 77 60.64 -9.21 -18.12
CA GLY A 77 59.97 -9.77 -16.96
C GLY A 77 58.54 -9.25 -16.87
N ASN A 78 57.66 -10.02 -16.22
CA ASN A 78 56.31 -9.54 -15.90
C ASN A 78 56.41 -8.29 -15.01
N ASN A 79 55.58 -7.30 -15.29
CA ASN A 79 55.52 -6.11 -14.46
C ASN A 79 54.80 -6.44 -13.13
N PRO A 80 55.49 -6.44 -11.98
CA PRO A 80 54.87 -6.80 -10.70
C PRO A 80 53.75 -5.83 -10.30
N ILE A 81 53.82 -4.56 -10.72
CA ILE A 81 52.77 -3.56 -10.46
C ILE A 81 51.50 -3.90 -11.26
N PHE A 82 51.64 -4.34 -12.51
CA PHE A 82 50.50 -4.76 -13.33
C PHE A 82 49.83 -5.99 -12.73
N GLN A 83 50.61 -6.98 -12.28
CA GLN A 83 50.08 -8.17 -11.63
C GLN A 83 49.38 -7.85 -10.30
N GLN A 84 49.93 -6.94 -9.51
CA GLN A 84 49.30 -6.48 -8.27
C GLN A 84 47.97 -5.78 -8.53
N LEU A 85 47.90 -4.92 -9.56
CA LEU A 85 46.68 -4.23 -9.94
C LEU A 85 45.60 -5.21 -10.45
N GLU A 86 45.99 -6.21 -11.24
CA GLU A 86 45.06 -7.26 -11.70
C GLU A 86 44.47 -8.04 -10.52
N MET A 87 45.31 -8.41 -9.54
CA MET A 87 44.84 -9.06 -8.31
C MET A 87 43.91 -8.16 -7.50
N GLU A 88 44.19 -6.86 -7.44
CA GLU A 88 43.34 -5.89 -6.75
C GLU A 88 41.99 -5.70 -7.45
N ILE A 89 41.95 -5.71 -8.78
CA ILE A 89 40.70 -5.68 -9.56
C ILE A 89 39.87 -6.93 -9.27
N VAL A 90 40.46 -8.12 -9.34
CA VAL A 90 39.77 -9.39 -9.06
C VAL A 90 39.26 -9.44 -7.61
N ALA A 91 40.06 -8.98 -6.65
CA ALA A 91 39.64 -8.88 -5.26
C ALA A 91 38.50 -7.86 -5.07
N GLY A 92 38.55 -6.73 -5.77
CA GLY A 92 37.51 -5.71 -5.80
C GLY A 92 36.19 -6.24 -6.36
N GLU A 93 36.23 -6.96 -7.48
CA GLU A 93 35.06 -7.60 -8.10
C GLU A 93 34.46 -8.67 -7.18
N ALA A 94 35.29 -9.50 -6.54
CA ALA A 94 34.82 -10.50 -5.58
C ALA A 94 34.12 -9.85 -4.37
N ASN A 95 34.68 -8.75 -3.84
CA ASN A 95 34.07 -7.99 -2.75
C ASN A 95 32.74 -7.37 -3.17
N LEU A 96 32.68 -6.80 -4.38
CA LEU A 96 31.47 -6.20 -4.94
C LEU A 96 30.36 -7.26 -5.11
N GLN A 97 30.70 -8.45 -5.62
CA GLN A 97 29.76 -9.57 -5.73
C GLN A 97 29.27 -10.07 -4.36
N SER A 98 30.17 -10.12 -3.36
CA SER A 98 29.81 -10.47 -1.98
C SER A 98 28.83 -9.45 -1.39
N LEU A 99 29.08 -8.16 -1.60
CA LEU A 99 28.20 -7.07 -1.14
C LEU A 99 26.82 -7.14 -1.80
N PHE A 100 26.74 -7.39 -3.10
CA PHE A 100 25.45 -7.58 -3.77
C PHE A 100 24.69 -8.79 -3.23
N SER A 101 25.37 -9.91 -2.99
CA SER A 101 24.74 -11.10 -2.41
C SER A 101 24.19 -10.79 -1.01
N LYS A 102 24.92 -10.01 -0.21
CA LYS A 102 24.50 -9.57 1.12
C LYS A 102 23.32 -8.60 1.06
N GLU A 103 23.33 -7.65 0.13
CA GLU A 103 22.21 -6.73 -0.10
C GLU A 103 20.93 -7.51 -0.47
N GLN A 104 21.04 -8.47 -1.38
CA GLN A 104 19.91 -9.30 -1.80
C GLN A 104 19.34 -10.10 -0.63
N GLU A 105 20.20 -10.71 0.19
CA GLU A 105 19.77 -11.47 1.36
C GLU A 105 19.11 -10.57 2.42
N ILE A 106 19.68 -9.40 2.71
CA ILE A 106 19.07 -8.43 3.63
C ILE A 106 17.71 -7.97 3.09
N THR A 107 17.60 -7.70 1.79
CA THR A 107 16.35 -7.29 1.16
C THR A 107 15.30 -8.40 1.26
N ARG A 108 15.69 -9.67 1.05
CA ARG A 108 14.83 -10.84 1.23
C ARG A 108 14.32 -10.94 2.68
N GLN A 109 15.23 -10.83 3.66
CA GLN A 109 14.89 -10.87 5.08
C GLN A 109 13.95 -9.72 5.47
N LEU A 110 14.19 -8.52 4.93
CA LEU A 110 13.36 -7.35 5.17
C LEU A 110 11.94 -7.52 4.60
N MET A 111 11.80 -8.12 3.41
CA MET A 111 10.49 -8.45 2.86
C MET A 111 9.75 -9.50 3.70
N GLU A 112 10.46 -10.54 4.15
CA GLU A 112 9.89 -11.58 5.01
C GLU A 112 9.41 -11.00 6.35
N LEU A 113 10.23 -10.14 6.97
CA LEU A 113 9.89 -9.49 8.23
C LEU A 113 8.72 -8.53 8.09
N ARG A 114 8.66 -7.76 6.99
CA ARG A 114 7.50 -6.90 6.68
C ARG A 114 6.23 -7.70 6.48
N TYR A 115 6.31 -8.88 5.85
CA TYR A 115 5.16 -9.77 5.70
C TYR A 115 4.68 -10.29 7.07
N LYS A 116 5.61 -10.76 7.91
CA LYS A 116 5.29 -11.18 9.28
C LYS A 116 4.66 -10.06 10.11
N LEU A 117 5.18 -8.84 10.00
CA LEU A 117 4.66 -7.67 10.72
C LEU A 117 3.21 -7.37 10.30
N ARG A 118 2.93 -7.32 8.98
CA ARG A 118 1.55 -7.10 8.49
C ARG A 118 0.59 -8.19 8.95
N ASN A 119 1.04 -9.44 8.97
CA ASN A 119 0.21 -10.53 9.48
C ASN A 119 -0.05 -10.37 10.99
N LEU A 120 0.96 -9.99 11.77
CA LEU A 120 0.81 -9.75 13.20
C LEU A 120 -0.15 -8.58 13.48
N GLU A 121 -0.03 -7.47 12.75
CA GLU A 121 -0.96 -6.33 12.82
C GLU A 121 -2.40 -6.76 12.50
N SER A 122 -2.60 -7.61 11.49
CA SER A 122 -3.94 -8.13 11.17
C SER A 122 -4.50 -9.04 12.26
N GLN A 123 -3.64 -9.84 12.90
CA GLN A 123 -4.04 -10.71 14.02
C GLN A 123 -4.35 -9.90 15.28
N GLU A 124 -3.63 -8.81 15.52
CA GLU A 124 -3.90 -7.89 16.63
C GLU A 124 -5.26 -7.20 16.46
N GLN A 125 -5.58 -6.74 15.25
CA GLN A 125 -6.91 -6.18 14.94
C GLN A 125 -8.03 -7.21 15.12
N GLU A 126 -7.81 -8.45 14.68
CA GLU A 126 -8.78 -9.54 14.87
C GLU A 126 -8.98 -9.85 16.35
N LEU A 127 -7.90 -9.88 17.13
CA LEU A 127 -7.95 -10.11 18.57
C LEU A 127 -8.69 -8.98 19.29
N GLU A 128 -8.40 -7.72 18.97
CA GLU A 128 -9.10 -6.57 19.55
C GLU A 128 -10.62 -6.61 19.25
N ALA A 129 -10.98 -6.95 18.01
CA ALA A 129 -12.37 -7.13 17.63
C ALA A 129 -13.05 -8.29 18.40
N LEU A 130 -12.33 -9.40 18.58
CA LEU A 130 -12.82 -10.55 19.34
C LEU A 130 -13.00 -10.23 20.83
N ASP A 131 -12.07 -9.48 21.43
CA ASP A 131 -12.17 -9.02 22.81
C ASP A 131 -13.35 -8.08 23.03
N LEU A 132 -13.59 -7.16 22.07
CA LEU A 132 -14.76 -6.30 22.10
C LEU A 132 -16.07 -7.11 22.03
N ASN A 133 -16.14 -8.08 21.11
CA ASN A 133 -17.29 -8.96 20.97
C ASN A 133 -17.52 -9.78 22.25
N LEU A 134 -16.46 -10.34 22.82
CA LEU A 134 -16.53 -11.10 24.07
C LEU A 134 -17.02 -10.23 25.24
N ALA A 135 -16.55 -8.97 25.32
CA ALA A 135 -17.01 -8.03 26.34
C ALA A 135 -18.51 -7.68 26.15
N MET A 136 -18.95 -7.46 24.91
CA MET A 136 -20.36 -7.23 24.60
C MET A 136 -21.24 -8.44 24.93
N ASP A 137 -20.83 -9.63 24.52
CA ASP A 137 -21.57 -10.87 24.77
C ASP A 137 -21.67 -11.18 26.26
N ARG A 138 -20.59 -10.96 27.01
CA ARG A 138 -20.60 -11.07 28.47
C ARG A 138 -21.59 -10.11 29.11
N LYS A 139 -21.59 -8.84 28.68
CA LYS A 139 -22.55 -7.83 29.18
C LYS A 139 -24.00 -8.18 28.82
N ASN A 140 -24.22 -8.67 27.60
CA ASN A 140 -25.53 -9.12 27.16
C ASN A 140 -26.00 -10.31 28.00
N TYR A 141 -25.13 -11.29 28.23
CA TYR A 141 -25.41 -12.44 29.08
C TYR A 141 -25.80 -12.01 30.50
N GLU A 142 -25.02 -11.13 31.13
CA GLU A 142 -25.33 -10.58 32.47
C GLU A 142 -26.69 -9.85 32.48
N THR A 143 -26.98 -9.07 31.43
CA THR A 143 -28.27 -8.38 31.29
C THR A 143 -29.44 -9.35 31.14
N TYR A 144 -29.28 -10.41 30.34
CA TYR A 144 -30.32 -11.41 30.17
C TYR A 144 -30.54 -12.23 31.44
N LEU A 145 -29.48 -12.55 32.17
CA LEU A 145 -29.58 -13.24 33.45
C LEU A 145 -30.35 -12.39 34.46
N TYR A 146 -30.04 -11.08 34.55
CA TYR A 146 -30.78 -10.16 35.41
C TYR A 146 -32.26 -10.09 35.03
N LYS A 147 -32.58 -9.91 33.74
CA LYS A 147 -33.98 -9.87 33.27
C LYS A 147 -34.73 -11.17 33.50
N TRP A 148 -34.05 -12.31 33.38
CA TRP A 148 -34.64 -13.61 33.66
C TRP A 148 -35.00 -13.74 35.13
N GLU A 149 -34.10 -13.35 36.05
CA GLU A 149 -34.39 -13.38 37.48
C GLU A 149 -35.49 -12.37 37.84
N GLU A 150 -35.49 -11.17 37.25
CA GLU A 150 -36.57 -10.18 37.43
C GLU A 150 -37.93 -10.72 36.97
N ALA A 151 -37.99 -11.36 35.79
CA ALA A 151 -39.21 -11.98 35.28
C ALA A 151 -39.68 -13.14 36.17
N ARG A 152 -38.74 -13.96 36.67
CA ARG A 152 -39.04 -15.07 37.58
C ARG A 152 -39.61 -14.55 38.90
N VAL A 153 -38.99 -13.53 39.50
CA VAL A 153 -39.48 -12.89 40.73
C VAL A 153 -40.85 -12.27 40.49
N SER A 154 -41.06 -11.59 39.35
CA SER A 154 -42.37 -11.05 38.98
C SER A 154 -43.44 -12.15 38.88
N GLU A 155 -43.13 -13.29 38.25
CA GLU A 155 -44.05 -14.43 38.16
C GLU A 155 -44.35 -15.03 39.54
N GLU A 156 -43.35 -15.19 40.41
CA GLU A 156 -43.54 -15.65 41.79
C GLU A 156 -44.43 -14.66 42.59
N MET A 157 -44.25 -13.34 42.43
CA MET A 157 -45.08 -12.31 43.07
C MET A 157 -46.52 -12.31 42.56
N ASP A 158 -46.74 -12.54 41.26
CA ASP A 158 -48.06 -12.69 40.66
C ASP A 158 -48.76 -13.97 41.18
N ARG A 159 -48.04 -15.11 41.23
CA ARG A 159 -48.58 -16.38 41.77
C ARG A 159 -48.97 -16.28 43.24
N LEU A 160 -48.17 -15.56 44.04
CA LEU A 160 -48.46 -15.35 45.46
C LEU A 160 -49.57 -14.30 45.69
N ASN A 161 -50.16 -13.71 44.64
CA ASN A 161 -51.08 -12.58 44.71
C ASN A 161 -50.54 -11.42 45.59
N LEU A 162 -49.21 -11.31 45.70
CA LEU A 162 -48.54 -10.23 46.44
C LEU A 162 -48.45 -8.95 45.62
N ALA A 163 -48.69 -9.04 44.31
CA ALA A 163 -49.22 -7.92 43.54
C ALA A 163 -50.58 -7.56 44.12
N ASN A 164 -50.54 -6.76 45.18
CA ASN A 164 -51.68 -6.21 45.86
C ASN A 164 -52.39 -5.24 44.90
N MET A 165 -53.06 -5.78 43.87
CA MET A 165 -54.12 -5.12 43.13
C MET A 165 -55.31 -4.99 44.08
N SER A 166 -55.11 -4.22 45.15
CA SER A 166 -56.21 -3.56 45.81
C SER A 166 -56.76 -2.60 44.77
N VAL A 167 -57.98 -2.87 44.30
CA VAL A 167 -58.74 -1.94 43.47
C VAL A 167 -58.94 -0.67 44.29
N ILE A 168 -57.99 0.29 44.22
CA ILE A 168 -58.07 1.55 44.97
C ILE A 168 -59.31 2.34 44.54
N GLN A 169 -59.74 2.15 43.29
CA GLN A 169 -60.96 2.77 42.77
C GLN A 169 -61.62 1.86 41.75
N ALA A 170 -62.79 1.31 42.09
CA ALA A 170 -63.63 0.61 41.13
C ALA A 170 -64.02 1.58 40.00
N ALA A 171 -64.11 1.09 38.76
CA ALA A 171 -64.53 1.90 37.63
C ALA A 171 -65.89 2.55 37.95
N MET A 172 -65.90 3.88 38.13
CA MET A 172 -67.13 4.62 38.36
C MET A 172 -67.94 4.63 37.06
N VAL A 173 -69.10 3.99 37.09
CA VAL A 173 -70.08 4.10 36.01
C VAL A 173 -70.55 5.55 35.98
N PRO A 174 -70.46 6.26 34.84
CA PRO A 174 -70.88 7.65 34.77
C PRO A 174 -72.38 7.75 35.10
N LEU A 175 -72.71 8.44 36.20
CA LEU A 175 -74.09 8.65 36.66
C LEU A 175 -74.94 9.44 35.66
N HIS A 176 -74.28 10.18 34.76
CA HIS A 176 -74.93 10.98 33.73
C HIS A 176 -74.37 10.61 32.36
N PRO A 177 -75.24 10.39 31.35
CA PRO A 177 -74.80 10.10 30.00
C PRO A 177 -74.02 11.30 29.44
N VAL A 178 -72.76 11.08 29.07
CA VAL A 178 -71.86 12.11 28.52
C VAL A 178 -72.38 12.64 27.18
N LYS A 179 -73.15 11.84 26.44
CA LYS A 179 -73.79 12.18 25.15
C LYS A 179 -75.06 11.32 24.94
N PRO A 180 -76.05 11.75 24.13
CA PRO A 180 -76.32 13.10 23.62
C PRO A 180 -77.32 13.88 24.51
N GLN A 181 -77.26 15.22 24.45
CA GLN A 181 -78.17 16.13 25.17
C GLN A 181 -79.60 16.04 24.62
N LYS A 182 -80.38 15.06 25.11
CA LYS A 182 -81.73 14.74 24.59
C LYS A 182 -82.66 15.96 24.49
N ILE A 183 -82.60 16.87 25.46
CA ILE A 183 -83.43 18.07 25.51
C ILE A 183 -83.15 19.01 24.33
N LEU A 184 -81.88 19.19 23.96
CA LEU A 184 -81.47 20.05 22.84
C LEU A 184 -82.06 19.55 21.51
N TYR A 185 -81.98 18.23 21.28
CA TYR A 185 -82.53 17.63 20.05
C TYR A 185 -84.05 17.67 19.99
N VAL A 186 -84.74 17.49 21.12
CA VAL A 186 -86.19 17.64 21.19
C VAL A 186 -86.60 19.09 20.88
N PHE A 187 -85.89 20.07 21.43
CA PHE A 187 -86.15 21.49 21.16
C PHE A 187 -85.91 21.84 19.69
N LEU A 188 -84.79 21.39 19.11
CA LEU A 188 -84.49 21.58 17.69
C LEU A 188 -85.53 20.91 16.79
N GLY A 189 -85.97 19.69 17.13
CA GLY A 189 -87.03 18.99 16.39
C GLY A 189 -88.37 19.72 16.45
N ALA A 190 -88.75 20.24 17.62
CA ALA A 190 -89.97 21.03 17.78
C ALA A 190 -89.90 22.34 16.95
N LEU A 191 -88.76 23.03 16.99
CA LEU A 191 -88.55 24.26 16.21
C LEU A 191 -88.60 23.99 14.71
N ALA A 192 -87.90 22.95 14.24
CA ALA A 192 -87.90 22.54 12.84
C ALA A 192 -89.30 22.10 12.37
N GLY A 193 -90.05 21.38 13.22
CA GLY A 193 -91.43 20.98 12.93
C GLY A 193 -92.38 22.17 12.83
N LEU A 194 -92.22 23.20 13.67
CA LEU A 194 -93.03 24.41 13.64
C LEU A 194 -92.76 25.22 12.36
N VAL A 195 -91.48 25.46 12.04
CA VAL A 195 -91.08 26.15 10.81
C VAL A 195 -91.51 25.35 9.57
N GLY A 196 -91.30 24.03 9.59
CA GLY A 196 -91.70 23.13 8.52
C GLY A 196 -93.21 23.08 8.32
N GLY A 197 -94.00 23.05 9.39
CA GLY A 197 -95.46 23.05 9.33
C GLY A 197 -96.03 24.35 8.77
N VAL A 198 -95.50 25.50 9.21
CA VAL A 198 -95.88 26.80 8.63
C VAL A 198 -95.49 26.86 7.16
N GLY A 199 -94.25 26.48 6.82
CA GLY A 199 -93.77 26.43 5.44
C GLY A 199 -94.59 25.50 4.56
N PHE A 200 -94.95 24.32 5.05
CA PHE A 200 -95.80 23.37 4.34
C PHE A 200 -97.22 23.92 4.13
N GLY A 201 -97.80 24.59 5.12
CA GLY A 201 -99.07 25.29 4.97
C GLY A 201 -99.03 26.35 3.87
N PHE A 202 -97.96 27.14 3.80
CA PHE A 202 -97.75 28.09 2.69
C PHE A 202 -97.60 27.40 1.33
N VAL A 203 -96.92 26.25 1.27
CA VAL A 203 -96.79 25.47 0.02
C VAL A 203 -98.12 24.90 -0.42
N VAL A 204 -98.93 24.38 0.50
CA VAL A 204 -100.29 23.89 0.21
C VAL A 204 -101.15 25.03 -0.31
N GLU A 205 -101.17 26.19 0.36
CA GLU A 205 -101.91 27.37 -0.10
C GLU A 205 -101.41 27.89 -1.46
N PHE A 206 -100.10 27.83 -1.72
CA PHE A 206 -99.52 28.25 -2.99
C PHE A 206 -99.85 27.28 -4.15
N LEU A 207 -99.94 25.97 -3.86
CA LEU A 207 -100.34 24.95 -4.83
C LEU A 207 -101.87 24.94 -5.04
N GLU A 208 -102.65 25.20 -3.99
CA GLU A 208 -104.08 25.48 -4.06
C GLU A 208 -104.31 26.93 -4.51
N GLY A 209 -103.88 27.24 -5.74
CA GLY A 209 -104.18 28.50 -6.43
C GLY A 209 -105.67 28.63 -6.76
N GLY A 210 -106.53 28.73 -5.74
CA GLY A 210 -107.97 28.90 -5.85
C GLY A 210 -108.42 30.15 -5.11
N TYR A 211 -109.15 31.03 -5.81
CA TYR A 211 -109.80 32.22 -5.24
C TYR A 211 -110.93 31.82 -4.27
N THR A 212 -110.59 31.37 -3.08
CA THR A 212 -111.54 30.78 -2.11
C THR A 212 -112.18 31.82 -1.19
N ARG A 213 -111.89 33.11 -1.40
CA ARG A 213 -112.58 34.23 -0.75
C ARG A 213 -113.66 34.82 -1.68
N PRO A 214 -114.96 34.75 -1.31
CA PRO A 214 -116.07 35.20 -2.16
C PRO A 214 -116.08 36.72 -2.40
N GLU A 215 -115.29 37.49 -1.64
CA GLU A 215 -115.16 38.93 -1.81
C GLU A 215 -114.54 39.31 -3.16
N TYR A 216 -113.66 38.48 -3.73
CA TYR A 216 -113.00 38.77 -5.01
C TYR A 216 -113.92 38.49 -6.21
N LEU A 217 -114.75 37.43 -6.17
CA LEU A 217 -115.66 37.07 -7.27
C LEU A 217 -116.80 38.08 -7.45
N THR A 218 -117.31 38.66 -6.36
CA THR A 218 -118.40 39.65 -6.43
C THR A 218 -117.93 40.97 -7.05
N ARG A 219 -116.66 41.33 -6.86
CA ARG A 219 -116.09 42.59 -7.33
C ARG A 219 -115.79 42.58 -8.84
N ASP A 220 -115.33 41.46 -9.38
CA ASP A 220 -114.95 41.36 -10.79
C ASP A 220 -116.08 40.85 -11.71
N LEU A 221 -116.98 39.98 -11.22
CA LEU A 221 -118.02 39.36 -12.05
C LEU A 221 -119.45 39.85 -11.76
N GLY A 222 -119.66 40.71 -10.76
CA GLY A 222 -120.91 41.46 -10.56
C GLY A 222 -122.20 40.65 -10.37
N LEU A 223 -122.09 39.33 -10.16
CA LEU A 223 -123.23 38.44 -10.05
C LEU A 223 -123.46 38.03 -8.59
N PRO A 224 -124.71 38.13 -8.09
CA PRO A 224 -125.03 37.72 -6.73
C PRO A 224 -124.87 36.21 -6.56
N ILE A 225 -124.23 35.79 -5.47
CA ILE A 225 -123.94 34.38 -5.19
C ILE A 225 -125.23 33.71 -4.70
N LEU A 226 -125.82 32.84 -5.53
CA LEU A 226 -127.16 32.27 -5.28
C LEU A 226 -127.17 31.00 -4.42
N ALA A 227 -126.04 30.29 -4.28
CA ALA A 227 -125.92 29.17 -3.35
C ALA A 227 -124.44 28.88 -3.05
N ARG A 228 -124.12 28.61 -1.78
CA ARG A 228 -122.80 28.16 -1.33
C ARG A 228 -122.84 26.66 -1.09
N ILE A 229 -122.15 25.89 -1.93
CA ILE A 229 -121.90 24.49 -1.64
C ILE A 229 -120.69 24.45 -0.70
N ILE A 230 -120.91 24.14 0.56
CA ILE A 230 -119.83 23.96 1.53
C ILE A 230 -119.25 22.57 1.26
N GLN A 231 -118.29 22.48 0.35
CA GLN A 231 -117.52 21.25 0.19
C GLN A 231 -116.51 21.19 1.33
N LYS A 232 -116.69 20.20 2.20
CA LYS A 232 -115.78 19.91 3.30
C LYS A 232 -114.64 19.06 2.75
N ALA A 233 -113.46 19.64 2.65
CA ALA A 233 -112.17 18.95 2.63
C ALA A 233 -111.26 19.74 3.57
#